data_AF-A0A0C2ZAZ8-F1
#
_entry.id   AF-A0A0C2ZAZ8-F1
#
_cell.length_a   1.000
_cell.length_b   1.000
_cell.length_c   1.000
_cell.angle_alpha   90.00
_cell.angle_beta   90.00
_cell.angle_gamma   90.00
#
_symmetry.space_group_name_H-M   'P 1'
#
loop_
_entity.id
_entity.type
_entity.pdbx_description
1 polymer ?
#
loop_
_entity_poly.entity_id
_entity_poly.type
_entity_poly.pdbx_seq_one_letter_code
_entity_poly.pdbx_strand_id
1 'polypeptide(L)' 'LPRALWAEAVSHATYLKNRSPTLHGCKPNLSNLHCFGCKVFVRLENVGKLDAQAKEARFVGYDLQSKGYRIYWAETH' A
#
# COMPACT_ATOMS: atom_id res chain seq x y z
N LEU A 1 -0.91 -13.34 -3.44
CA LEU A 1 -0.61 -12.84 -2.07
C LEU A 1 -1.01 -13.93 -1.06
N PRO A 2 -0.28 -14.11 0.04
CA PRO A 2 -0.61 -15.11 1.07
C PRO A 2 -1.97 -14.87 1.73
N ARG A 3 -2.61 -15.94 2.22
CA ARG A 3 -3.87 -15.86 2.98
C ARG A 3 -3.74 -15.07 4.29
N ALA A 4 -2.54 -15.00 4.87
CA ALA A 4 -2.27 -14.23 6.08
C ALA A 4 -2.56 -12.72 5.93
N LEU A 5 -2.57 -12.19 4.70
CA LEU A 5 -2.83 -10.77 4.42
C LEU A 5 -4.33 -10.43 4.32
N TRP A 6 -5.23 -11.33 4.71
CA TRP A 6 -6.67 -11.09 4.60
C TRP A 6 -7.13 -9.89 5.43
N ALA A 7 -6.58 -9.72 6.63
CA ALA A 7 -6.86 -8.54 7.46
C ALA A 7 -6.46 -7.22 6.78
N GLU A 8 -5.33 -7.20 6.05
CA GLU A 8 -4.89 -6.04 5.27
C GLU A 8 -5.84 -5.76 4.09
N ALA A 9 -6.30 -6.82 3.40
CA ALA A 9 -7.24 -6.69 2.29
C ALA A 9 -8.58 -6.08 2.75
N VAL A 10 -9.12 -6.56 3.88
CA VAL A 10 -10.35 -6.02 4.49
C VAL A 10 -10.15 -4.56 4.93
N SER A 11 -9.00 -4.24 5.51
CA SER A 11 -8.68 -2.88 5.95
C SER A 11 -8.57 -1.92 4.75
N HIS A 12 -7.92 -2.36 3.67
CA HIS A 12 -7.83 -1.60 2.43
C HIS A 12 -9.22 -1.36 1.81
N ALA A 13 -10.07 -2.39 1.72
CA ALA A 13 -11.43 -2.24 1.21
C ALA A 13 -12.27 -1.26 2.05
N THR A 14 -12.13 -1.32 3.37
CA THR A 14 -12.80 -0.40 4.29
C THR A 14 -12.32 1.04 4.09
N TYR A 15 -11.01 1.23 3.92
CA TYR A 15 -10.43 2.54 3.62
C TYR A 15 -10.95 3.13 2.30
N LEU A 16 -11.08 2.32 1.25
CA LEU A 16 -11.70 2.74 -0.01
C LEU A 16 -13.15 3.18 0.19
N LYS A 17 -13.93 2.38 0.93
CA LYS A 17 -15.33 2.66 1.22
C LYS A 17 -15.51 3.98 1.96
N ASN A 18 -14.68 4.25 2.97
CA ASN A 18 -14.73 5.49 3.75
C ASN A 18 -14.34 6.73 2.95
N ARG A 19 -13.53 6.57 1.89
CA ARG A 19 -13.17 7.65 0.97
C ARG A 19 -14.13 7.82 -0.19
N SER A 20 -15.05 6.88 -0.40
CA SER A 20 -16.13 7.03 -1.37
C SER A 20 -17.20 7.95 -0.79
N PRO A 21 -17.42 9.15 -1.35
CA PRO A 21 -18.37 10.13 -0.88
C PRO A 21 -19.72 9.79 -1.50
N THR A 22 -20.21 8.57 -1.23
CA THR A 22 -21.60 8.20 -1.54
C THR A 22 -22.60 9.03 -0.74
N LEU A 23 -22.15 9.85 0.22
CA LEU A 23 -22.99 10.62 1.13
C LEU A 23 -22.88 12.15 0.99
N HIS A 24 -21.89 12.70 0.27
CA HIS A 24 -21.59 14.14 0.33
C HIS A 24 -21.50 14.86 -1.03
N GLY A 25 -21.81 14.20 -2.15
CA GLY A 25 -21.90 14.85 -3.48
C GLY A 25 -20.59 15.36 -4.10
N CYS A 26 -19.51 15.51 -3.31
CA CYS A 26 -18.20 15.91 -3.78
C CYS A 26 -17.39 14.68 -4.21
N LYS A 27 -16.91 14.62 -5.46
CA LYS A 27 -16.05 13.53 -5.96
C LYS A 27 -14.76 13.44 -5.14
N PRO A 28 -14.33 12.25 -4.68
CA PRO A 28 -13.15 12.12 -3.85
C PRO A 28 -11.89 12.25 -4.70
N ASN A 29 -10.82 12.77 -4.11
CA ASN A 29 -9.50 12.73 -4.74
C ASN A 29 -8.92 11.31 -4.64
N LEU A 30 -8.81 10.64 -5.79
CA LEU A 30 -8.31 9.26 -5.89
C LEU A 30 -6.85 9.18 -6.38
N SER A 31 -6.13 10.30 -6.54
CA SER A 31 -4.79 10.30 -7.12
C SER A 31 -3.76 9.50 -6.32
N ASN A 32 -3.96 9.36 -5.01
CA ASN A 32 -3.07 8.59 -4.11
C ASN A 32 -3.57 7.17 -3.86
N LEU A 33 -4.50 6.68 -4.69
CA LEU A 33 -5.07 5.35 -4.55
C LEU A 33 -4.24 4.30 -5.29
N HIS A 34 -3.89 3.22 -4.59
CA HIS A 34 -3.19 2.08 -5.16
C HIS A 34 -4.03 0.82 -5.00
N CYS A 35 -4.02 -0.05 -6.01
CA CYS A 35 -4.71 -1.34 -5.93
C CYS A 35 -4.00 -2.26 -4.93
N PHE A 36 -4.77 -2.92 -4.07
CA PHE A 36 -4.23 -3.96 -3.19
C PHE A 36 -3.43 -5.00 -3.98
N GLY A 37 -2.22 -5.29 -3.52
CA GLY A 37 -1.28 -6.24 -4.13
C GLY A 37 -0.57 -5.75 -5.38
N CYS A 38 -0.70 -4.46 -5.76
CA CYS A 38 0.06 -3.92 -6.88
C CYS A 38 1.57 -4.04 -6.61
N LYS A 39 2.34 -4.27 -7.67
CA LYS A 39 3.80 -4.27 -7.61
C LYS A 39 4.25 -2.84 -7.31
N VAL A 40 5.13 -2.69 -6.33
CA VAL A 40 5.75 -1.41 -5.98
C VAL A 40 7.24 -1.60 -5.78
N PHE A 41 8.01 -0.54 -5.99
CA PHE A 41 9.43 -0.50 -5.71
C PHE A 41 9.67 0.42 -4.53
N VAL A 42 10.12 -0.13 -3.41
CA VAL A 42 10.45 0.68 -2.23
C VAL A 42 11.93 1.01 -2.28
N ARG A 43 12.24 2.30 -2.15
CA ARG A 43 13.60 2.78 -2.04
C ARG A 43 14.24 2.23 -0.76
N LEU A 44 15.42 1.64 -0.88
CA LEU A 44 16.22 1.22 0.26
C LEU A 44 17.09 2.39 0.72
N GLU A 45 17.23 2.54 2.04
CA GLU A 45 18.17 3.48 2.63
C GLU A 45 19.49 2.78 2.92
N ASN A 46 20.60 3.52 2.88
CA ASN A 46 21.96 3.03 3.20
C ASN A 46 22.50 1.89 2.30
N VAL A 47 22.14 1.92 1.02
CA VAL A 47 22.71 1.03 -0.02
C VAL A 47 23.94 1.65 -0.68
N GLY A 48 24.93 0.82 -1.03
CA GLY A 48 26.16 1.26 -1.67
C GLY A 48 25.91 1.88 -3.04
N LYS A 49 26.86 2.68 -3.54
CA LYS A 49 26.72 3.46 -4.79
C LYS A 49 26.37 2.60 -6.01
N LEU A 50 26.78 1.33 -6.01
CA LEU A 50 26.57 0.38 -7.11
C LEU A 50 25.48 -0.66 -6.81
N ASP A 51 24.88 -0.63 -5.62
CA ASP A 51 23.84 -1.58 -5.22
C ASP A 51 22.46 -1.15 -5.72
N ALA A 52 21.54 -2.10 -5.80
CA ALA A 52 20.15 -1.84 -6.15
C ALA A 52 19.51 -0.89 -5.12
N GLN A 53 19.08 0.30 -5.59
CA GLN A 53 18.52 1.34 -4.73
C GLN A 53 17.05 1.14 -4.37
N ALA A 54 16.37 0.19 -5.00
CA ALA A 54 14.98 -0.12 -4.75
C ALA A 54 14.75 -1.62 -4.82
N LYS A 55 13.82 -2.10 -4.00
CA LYS A 55 13.45 -3.51 -3.93
C LYS A 55 11.98 -3.67 -4.27
N GLU A 56 11.67 -4.72 -5.02
CA GLU A 56 10.29 -5.05 -5.41
C GLU A 56 9.49 -5.57 -4.21
N ALA A 57 8.28 -5.03 -4.06
CA ALA A 57 7.36 -5.41 -3.01
C ALA A 57 5.90 -5.36 -3.49
N ARG A 58 4.98 -5.67 -2.58
CA ARG A 58 3.53 -5.60 -2.81
C ARG A 58 2.90 -4.58 -1.89
N PHE A 59 2.12 -3.68 -2.46
CA PHE A 59 1.29 -2.77 -1.68
C PHE A 59 0.17 -3.54 -0.97
N VAL A 60 -0.02 -3.34 0.32
CA VAL A 60 -1.09 -4.03 1.08
C VAL A 60 -2.04 -3.09 1.80
N GLY A 61 -1.70 -1.81 1.95
CA GLY A 61 -2.62 -0.88 2.58
C GLY A 61 -1.99 0.45 2.95
N TYR A 62 -2.76 1.23 3.69
CA TYR A 62 -2.35 2.52 4.20
C TYR A 62 -2.10 2.40 5.69
N ASP A 63 -1.11 3.15 6.19
CA ASP A 63 -0.91 3.27 7.62
C ASP A 63 -2.02 4.11 8.26
N LEU A 64 -2.42 3.77 9.48
CA LEU A 64 -3.50 4.47 10.19
C LEU A 64 -2.99 5.69 10.99
N GLN A 65 -1.71 5.68 11.38
CA GLN A 65 -1.13 6.71 12.24
C GLN A 65 -0.36 7.78 11.46
N SER A 66 0.15 7.41 10.29
CA SER A 66 1.00 8.24 9.44
C SER A 66 0.49 8.28 8.01
N LYS A 67 1.03 9.19 7.19
CA LYS A 67 0.84 9.19 5.72
C LYS A 67 1.68 8.08 5.04
N GLY A 68 1.88 6.96 5.72
CA GLY A 68 2.69 5.84 5.28
C GLY A 68 1.91 4.82 4.45
N TYR A 69 2.65 4.00 3.72
CA TYR A 69 2.13 2.84 3.00
C TYR A 69 2.56 1.56 3.68
N ARG A 70 1.67 0.58 3.76
CA ARG A 70 1.98 -0.76 4.26
C ARG A 70 2.40 -1.63 3.08
N ILE A 71 3.58 -2.21 3.22
CA ILE A 71 4.25 -2.96 2.16
C ILE A 71 4.51 -4.38 2.63
N TYR A 72 4.26 -5.35 1.74
CA TYR A 72 4.56 -6.76 1.95
C TYR A 72 5.74 -7.19 1.06
N TRP A 73 6.74 -7.79 1.69
CA TRP A 73 7.91 -8.38 1.06
C TRP A 73 7.75 -9.90 1.03
N ALA A 74 7.68 -10.49 -0.17
CA ALA A 74 7.47 -11.93 -0.30
C ALA A 74 8.69 -12.76 0.13
N GLU A 75 9.89 -12.19 0.06
CA GLU A 75 11.15 -12.88 0.39
C GLU A 75 11.37 -13.06 1.89
N THR A 76 10.65 -12.32 2.73
CA THR A 76 10.88 -12.29 4.19
C THR A 76 9.94 -13.24 4.94
N HIS A 77 9.25 -14.16 4.25
CA HIS A 77 8.16 -14.96 4.81
C HIS A 77 8.17 -16.43 4.39
#